data_AF-A0A160U0Z1-F1
#
_entry.id   AF-A0A160U0Z1-F1
#
_cell.length_a   1.000
_cell.length_b   1.000
_cell.length_c   1.000
_cell.angle_alpha   90.00
_cell.angle_beta   90.00
_cell.angle_gamma   90.00
#
_symmetry.space_group_name_H-M   'P 1'
#
loop_
_entity.id
_entity.type
_entity.pdbx_description
1 polymer ?
#
loop_
_entity_poly.entity_id
_entity_poly.type
_entity_poly.pdbx_seq_one_letter_code
_entity_poly.pdbx_strand_id
1 'polypeptide(L)'
;MSFRPSRRRDRRMMGRAHSLARLNHGLTGINPSVGCIILDSDGHVVGAGVTGLGGRPHAEEVALDEAGAAARGGTAYVTLEPCRERSQGGKSCSVKLLEAGIARVVCAIDDPHPVANGGIRALRDAGIEVRIGLGQRESRRLYRKFFASLL
;
A
#
# COMPACT_ATOMS: atom_id res chain seq x y z
N MET A 1 -24.55 2.80 9.93
CA MET A 1 -24.75 3.04 8.47
C MET A 1 -23.54 2.48 7.77
N SER A 2 -23.68 1.50 6.86
CA SER A 2 -22.51 0.94 6.16
C SER A 2 -21.96 1.97 5.15
N PHE A 3 -20.70 2.37 5.33
CA PHE A 3 -20.00 3.25 4.42
C PHE A 3 -19.92 2.66 3.00
N ARG A 4 -20.26 3.45 1.98
CA ARG A 4 -20.18 3.04 0.57
C ARG A 4 -18.91 3.58 -0.10
N PRO A 5 -18.10 2.72 -0.76
CA PRO A 5 -16.97 3.17 -1.57
C PRO A 5 -17.40 4.17 -2.65
N SER A 6 -16.61 5.22 -2.87
CA SER A 6 -16.86 6.19 -3.95
C SER A 6 -15.59 6.48 -4.74
N ARG A 7 -15.71 6.51 -6.08
CA ARG A 7 -14.58 6.79 -6.98
C ARG A 7 -13.89 8.12 -6.69
N ARG A 8 -14.65 9.15 -6.28
CA ARG A 8 -14.10 10.46 -5.91
C ARG A 8 -13.21 10.37 -4.67
N ARG A 9 -13.65 9.63 -3.64
CA ARG A 9 -12.85 9.43 -2.43
C ARG A 9 -11.63 8.57 -2.71
N ASP A 10 -11.77 7.50 -3.49
CA ASP A 10 -10.65 6.65 -3.85
C ASP A 10 -9.55 7.48 -4.54
N ARG A 11 -9.92 8.35 -5.49
CA ARG A 11 -8.98 9.28 -6.15
C ARG A 11 -8.30 10.20 -5.15
N ARG A 12 -9.06 10.76 -4.20
CA ARG A 12 -8.50 11.66 -3.16
C ARG A 12 -7.51 10.93 -2.27
N MET A 13 -7.83 9.73 -1.80
CA MET A 13 -6.95 8.97 -0.91
C MET A 13 -5.72 8.46 -1.64
N MET A 14 -5.88 7.99 -2.88
CA MET A 14 -4.74 7.61 -3.70
C MET A 14 -3.82 8.80 -4.02
N GLY A 15 -4.38 9.99 -4.25
CA GLY A 15 -3.59 11.22 -4.38
C GLY A 15 -2.79 11.54 -3.11
N ARG A 16 -3.41 11.40 -1.93
CA ARG A 16 -2.69 11.57 -0.64
C ARG A 16 -1.59 10.53 -0.45
N ALA A 17 -1.83 9.27 -0.80
CA ALA A 17 -0.83 8.22 -0.75
C ALA A 17 0.35 8.52 -1.68
N HIS A 18 0.11 9.05 -2.89
CA HIS A 18 1.20 9.52 -3.76
C HIS A 18 1.94 10.73 -3.17
N SER A 19 1.26 11.68 -2.54
CA SER A 19 1.93 12.79 -1.84
C SER A 19 2.87 12.27 -0.75
N LEU A 20 2.47 11.27 0.03
CA LEU A 20 3.34 10.62 1.02
C LEU A 20 4.53 9.92 0.35
N ALA A 21 4.29 9.14 -0.71
CA ALA A 21 5.33 8.45 -1.46
C ALA A 21 6.41 9.39 -2.03
N ARG A 22 6.08 10.66 -2.28
CA ARG A 22 7.04 11.66 -2.77
C ARG A 22 7.97 12.18 -1.68
N LEU A 23 7.56 12.15 -0.40
CA LEU A 23 8.34 12.72 0.71
C LEU A 23 9.71 12.05 0.85
N ASN A 24 9.78 10.72 0.68
CA ASN A 24 11.02 9.97 0.83
C ASN A 24 11.58 9.46 -0.51
N HIS A 25 11.13 10.03 -1.64
CA HIS A 25 11.60 9.60 -2.96
C HIS A 25 13.12 9.83 -3.11
N GLY A 26 13.86 8.74 -3.35
CA GLY A 26 15.33 8.77 -3.43
C GLY A 26 16.04 8.66 -2.09
N LEU A 27 15.31 8.57 -0.97
CA LEU A 27 15.87 8.48 0.39
C LEU A 27 15.73 7.07 1.00
N THR A 28 15.22 6.10 0.24
CA THR A 28 14.85 4.75 0.68
C THR A 28 15.84 3.66 0.24
N GLY A 29 17.06 4.07 -0.15
CA GLY A 29 18.10 3.15 -0.62
C GLY A 29 17.68 2.41 -1.90
N ILE A 30 17.81 1.08 -1.90
CA ILE A 30 17.40 0.22 -3.03
C ILE A 30 15.88 0.01 -3.12
N ASN A 31 15.14 0.33 -2.06
CA ASN A 31 13.69 0.15 -2.03
C ASN A 31 12.98 1.39 -2.60
N PRO A 32 11.78 1.25 -3.17
CA PRO A 32 10.98 2.40 -3.59
C PRO A 32 10.36 3.11 -2.38
N SER A 33 10.14 4.43 -2.52
CA SER A 33 9.34 5.17 -1.55
C SER A 33 7.85 4.98 -1.85
N VAL A 34 7.20 4.14 -1.05
CA VAL A 34 5.77 3.83 -1.15
C VAL A 34 5.03 4.71 -0.16
N GLY A 35 3.82 5.12 -0.50
CA GLY A 35 2.87 5.74 0.41
C GLY A 35 1.63 4.86 0.58
N CYS A 36 1.08 4.88 1.80
CA CYS A 36 -0.11 4.16 2.21
C CYS A 36 -1.05 5.07 3.03
N ILE A 37 -2.35 4.98 2.81
CA ILE A 37 -3.40 5.60 3.63
C ILE A 37 -4.39 4.52 4.05
N ILE A 38 -4.79 4.49 5.32
CA ILE A 38 -5.82 3.59 5.82
C ILE A 38 -7.03 4.39 6.26
N LEU A 39 -8.19 3.98 5.77
CA LEU A 39 -9.49 4.41 6.28
C LEU A 39 -10.08 3.34 7.19
N ASP A 40 -10.77 3.75 8.25
CA ASP A 40 -11.65 2.87 9.02
C ASP A 40 -12.91 2.49 8.24
N SER A 41 -13.77 1.67 8.86
CA SER A 41 -15.02 1.21 8.25
C SER A 41 -16.09 2.31 8.06
N ASP A 42 -15.94 3.46 8.71
CA ASP A 42 -16.81 4.64 8.55
C ASP A 42 -16.26 5.65 7.51
N GLY A 43 -15.03 5.42 7.04
CA GLY A 43 -14.36 6.20 6.01
C GLY A 43 -13.51 7.36 6.54
N HIS A 44 -13.16 7.37 7.83
CA HIS A 44 -12.19 8.31 8.42
C HIS A 44 -10.77 7.82 8.20
N VAL A 45 -9.83 8.75 8.06
CA VAL A 45 -8.41 8.41 7.94
C VAL A 45 -7.89 8.09 9.33
N VAL A 46 -7.40 6.87 9.50
CA VAL A 46 -6.89 6.38 10.79
C VAL A 46 -5.41 6.02 10.72
N GLY A 47 -4.82 5.94 9.53
CA GLY A 47 -3.39 5.73 9.38
C GLY A 47 -2.83 6.29 8.07
N ALA A 48 -1.58 6.72 8.12
CA ALA A 48 -0.83 7.27 7.01
C ALA A 48 0.64 6.84 7.13
N GLY A 49 1.20 6.30 6.04
CA GLY A 49 2.55 5.77 6.05
C GLY A 49 3.31 6.10 4.79
N VAL A 50 4.62 6.27 4.94
CA VAL A 50 5.60 6.33 3.87
C VAL A 50 6.72 5.36 4.20
N THR A 51 7.31 4.70 3.19
CA THR A 51 8.50 3.87 3.40
C THR A 51 9.57 4.68 4.14
N GLY A 52 10.05 4.14 5.26
CA GLY A 52 11.05 4.79 6.10
C GLY A 52 12.39 4.98 5.40
N LEU A 53 13.20 5.90 5.93
CA LEU A 53 14.55 6.17 5.42
C LEU A 53 15.39 4.88 5.42
N GLY A 54 16.17 4.66 4.37
CA GLY A 54 16.88 3.39 4.17
C GLY A 54 16.01 2.22 3.69
N GLY A 55 14.70 2.44 3.47
CA GLY A 55 13.80 1.48 2.82
C GLY A 55 12.96 0.63 3.77
N ARG A 56 13.03 0.90 5.08
CA ARG A 56 12.26 0.23 6.13
C ARG A 56 11.86 1.24 7.22
N PRO A 57 10.74 1.02 7.94
CA PRO A 57 9.68 0.05 7.64
C PRO A 57 8.95 0.37 6.32
N HIS A 58 8.16 -0.56 5.79
CA HIS A 58 7.31 -0.29 4.62
C HIS A 58 6.17 0.67 4.97
N ALA A 59 5.61 1.34 3.96
CA ALA A 59 4.53 2.30 4.13
C ALA A 59 3.29 1.69 4.81
N GLU A 60 2.94 0.45 4.48
CA GLU A 60 1.80 -0.25 5.04
C GLU A 60 2.01 -0.58 6.52
N GLU A 61 3.24 -0.84 6.95
CA GLU A 61 3.57 -1.07 8.36
C GLU A 61 3.36 0.22 9.16
N VAL A 62 3.91 1.34 8.68
CA VAL A 62 3.73 2.64 9.34
C VAL A 62 2.25 3.01 9.44
N ALA A 63 1.49 2.84 8.36
CA ALA A 63 0.08 3.17 8.34
C ALA A 63 -0.76 2.25 9.26
N LEU A 64 -0.42 0.96 9.34
CA LEU A 64 -1.08 0.00 10.23
C LEU A 64 -0.74 0.26 11.70
N ASP A 65 0.51 0.59 12.00
CA ASP A 65 0.95 0.93 13.36
C ASP A 65 0.22 2.19 13.87
N GLU A 66 0.02 3.20 13.01
CA GLU A 66 -0.78 4.38 13.34
C GLU A 66 -2.28 4.05 13.49
N ALA A 67 -2.84 3.22 12.60
CA ALA A 67 -4.25 2.89 12.60
C ALA A 67 -4.69 1.97 13.77
N GLY A 68 -3.80 1.07 14.20
CA GLY A 68 -4.11 0.07 15.22
C GLY A 68 -5.41 -0.69 14.92
N ALA A 69 -6.25 -0.87 15.94
CA ALA A 69 -7.51 -1.60 15.81
C ALA A 69 -8.54 -0.92 14.89
N ALA A 70 -8.42 0.38 14.63
CA ALA A 70 -9.35 1.11 13.78
C ALA A 70 -9.23 0.74 12.28
N ALA A 71 -8.15 0.05 11.89
CA ALA A 71 -7.96 -0.49 10.54
C ALA A 71 -8.99 -1.59 10.18
N ARG A 72 -9.54 -2.29 11.18
CA ARG A 72 -10.43 -3.44 10.96
C ARG A 72 -11.69 -3.04 10.19
N GLY A 73 -12.02 -3.80 9.15
CA GLY A 73 -13.12 -3.52 8.24
C GLY A 73 -12.84 -2.35 7.28
N GLY A 74 -11.66 -1.74 7.36
CA GLY A 74 -11.28 -0.54 6.65
C GLY A 74 -10.80 -0.75 5.22
N THR A 75 -10.32 0.34 4.60
CA THR A 75 -9.71 0.34 3.26
C THR A 75 -8.29 0.86 3.29
N ALA A 76 -7.33 0.10 2.75
CA ALA A 76 -5.97 0.57 2.50
C ALA A 76 -5.81 1.09 1.06
N TYR A 77 -5.17 2.24 0.89
CA TYR A 77 -4.79 2.83 -0.40
C TYR A 77 -3.27 2.83 -0.48
N VAL A 78 -2.71 2.04 -1.38
CA VAL A 78 -1.26 1.82 -1.48
C VAL A 78 -0.76 2.08 -2.90
N THR A 79 0.38 2.76 -3.00
CA THR A 79 0.91 3.24 -4.28
C THR A 79 1.69 2.19 -5.07
N LEU A 80 2.12 1.10 -4.44
CA LEU A 80 2.74 -0.06 -5.05
C LEU A 80 2.10 -1.33 -4.45
N GLU A 81 2.13 -2.45 -5.16
CA GLU A 81 1.63 -3.72 -4.64
C GLU A 81 2.26 -4.08 -3.28
N PRO A 82 1.44 -4.43 -2.27
CA PRO A 82 1.96 -4.92 -1.00
C PRO A 82 2.79 -6.17 -1.21
N CYS A 83 4.00 -6.24 -0.63
CA CYS A 83 4.86 -7.39 -0.85
C CYS A 83 4.21 -8.70 -0.35
N ARG A 84 4.39 -9.78 -1.12
CA ARG A 84 3.98 -11.14 -0.75
C ARG A 84 4.99 -11.83 0.14
N GLU A 85 6.26 -11.65 -0.16
CA GLU A 85 7.40 -12.25 0.54
C GLU A 85 8.45 -11.16 0.83
N ARG A 86 9.32 -11.42 1.82
CA ARG A 86 10.39 -10.51 2.23
C ARG A 86 11.70 -11.27 2.32
N SER A 87 12.77 -10.67 1.82
CA SER A 87 14.12 -11.25 1.85
C SER A 87 14.66 -11.48 3.27
N GLN A 88 14.13 -10.78 4.27
CA GLN A 88 14.56 -10.90 5.67
C GLN A 88 13.62 -11.77 6.54
N GLY A 89 12.72 -12.56 5.94
CA GLY A 89 11.90 -13.55 6.65
C GLY A 89 10.79 -13.01 7.56
N GLY A 90 10.66 -11.69 7.74
CA GLY A 90 9.54 -11.07 8.47
C GLY A 90 8.20 -11.18 7.74
N LYS A 91 7.09 -11.02 8.48
CA LYS A 91 5.73 -11.00 7.90
C LYS A 91 5.64 -9.97 6.78
N SER A 92 5.10 -10.39 5.64
CA SER A 92 4.92 -9.55 4.46
C SER A 92 3.77 -8.55 4.62
N CYS A 93 3.74 -7.51 3.78
CA CYS A 93 2.70 -6.48 3.88
C CYS A 93 1.31 -7.06 3.57
N SER A 94 1.21 -8.01 2.64
CA SER A 94 -0.07 -8.68 2.36
C SER A 94 -0.61 -9.42 3.59
N VAL A 95 0.25 -10.14 4.32
CA VAL A 95 -0.11 -10.83 5.57
C VAL A 95 -0.50 -9.82 6.65
N LYS A 96 0.27 -8.73 6.82
CA LYS A 96 -0.05 -7.69 7.82
C LYS A 96 -1.41 -7.02 7.58
N LEU A 97 -1.73 -6.69 6.34
CA LEU A 97 -3.04 -6.12 5.97
C LEU A 97 -4.19 -7.10 6.27
N LEU A 98 -3.97 -8.40 5.99
CA LEU A 98 -4.93 -9.45 6.30
C LEU A 98 -5.16 -9.59 7.82
N GLU A 99 -4.09 -9.70 8.60
CA GLU A 99 -4.17 -9.83 10.07
C GLU A 99 -4.81 -8.60 10.74
N ALA A 100 -4.60 -7.41 10.18
CA ALA A 100 -5.25 -6.18 10.62
C ALA A 100 -6.77 -6.15 10.32
N GLY A 101 -7.28 -7.10 9.53
CA GLY A 101 -8.68 -7.18 9.15
C GLY A 101 -9.10 -6.11 8.14
N ILE A 102 -8.17 -5.63 7.30
CA ILE A 102 -8.52 -4.75 6.17
C ILE A 102 -9.49 -5.48 5.24
N ALA A 103 -10.63 -4.85 4.94
CA ALA A 103 -11.65 -5.45 4.07
C ALA A 103 -11.40 -5.17 2.58
N ARG A 104 -10.71 -4.06 2.28
CA ARG A 104 -10.50 -3.58 0.91
C ARG A 104 -9.11 -2.98 0.71
N VAL A 105 -8.48 -3.27 -0.40
CA VAL A 105 -7.21 -2.67 -0.83
C VAL A 105 -7.38 -2.02 -2.20
N VAL A 106 -6.99 -0.75 -2.31
CA VAL A 106 -6.88 -0.03 -3.58
C VAL A 106 -5.40 0.20 -3.85
N CYS A 107 -4.87 -0.54 -4.81
CA CYS A 107 -3.47 -0.48 -5.22
C CYS A 107 -3.32 0.31 -6.53
N ALA A 108 -2.29 1.15 -6.64
CA ALA A 108 -2.10 1.93 -7.84
C ALA A 108 -1.46 1.14 -8.99
N ILE A 109 -0.43 0.34 -8.68
CA ILE A 109 0.30 -0.47 -9.65
C ILE A 109 0.84 -1.76 -9.02
N ASP A 110 0.86 -2.82 -9.81
CA ASP A 110 1.52 -4.09 -9.55
C ASP A 110 3.04 -3.95 -9.42
N ASP A 111 3.67 -4.84 -8.64
CA ASP A 111 5.12 -4.88 -8.44
C ASP A 111 5.72 -5.99 -9.31
N PRO A 112 6.57 -5.67 -10.30
CA PRO A 112 7.22 -6.68 -11.14
C PRO A 112 8.36 -7.43 -10.43
N HIS A 113 8.72 -7.07 -9.19
CA HIS A 113 9.84 -7.69 -8.47
C HIS A 113 9.64 -9.21 -8.31
N PRO A 114 10.64 -10.06 -8.65
CA PRO A 114 10.48 -11.52 -8.70
C PRO A 114 10.07 -12.16 -7.37
N VAL A 115 10.63 -11.66 -6.25
CA VAL A 115 10.30 -12.13 -4.89
C VAL A 115 9.08 -11.42 -4.28
N ALA A 116 8.97 -10.09 -4.42
CA ALA A 116 7.94 -9.33 -3.70
C ALA A 116 6.55 -9.37 -4.36
N ASN A 117 6.45 -9.73 -5.65
CA ASN A 117 5.18 -9.79 -6.38
C ASN A 117 4.17 -10.81 -5.80
N GLY A 118 2.93 -10.70 -6.24
CA GLY A 118 1.87 -11.67 -5.95
C GLY A 118 1.10 -11.40 -4.65
N GLY A 119 1.37 -10.28 -3.99
CA GLY A 119 0.64 -9.87 -2.79
C GLY A 119 -0.81 -9.51 -3.10
N ILE A 120 -1.09 -8.93 -4.27
CA ILE A 120 -2.46 -8.71 -4.75
C ILE A 120 -3.22 -10.03 -4.85
N ARG A 121 -2.60 -11.07 -5.40
CA ARG A 121 -3.21 -12.40 -5.51
C ARG A 121 -3.45 -12.99 -4.12
N ALA A 122 -2.45 -12.95 -3.24
CA ALA A 122 -2.58 -13.45 -1.87
C ALA A 122 -3.73 -12.77 -1.09
N LEU A 123 -3.88 -11.44 -1.23
CA LEU A 123 -4.97 -10.69 -0.61
C LEU A 123 -6.34 -11.11 -1.15
N ARG A 124 -6.47 -11.28 -2.48
CA ARG A 124 -7.72 -11.75 -3.11
C ARG A 124 -8.09 -13.16 -2.67
N ASP A 125 -7.12 -14.07 -2.67
CA ASP A 125 -7.31 -15.46 -2.26
C ASP A 125 -7.73 -15.55 -0.78
N ALA A 126 -7.34 -14.57 0.05
CA ALA A 126 -7.77 -14.42 1.44
C ALA A 126 -9.11 -13.67 1.63
N GLY A 127 -9.82 -13.32 0.54
CA GLY A 127 -11.15 -12.71 0.59
C GLY A 127 -11.19 -11.19 0.68
N ILE A 128 -10.05 -10.50 0.54
CA ILE A 128 -10.00 -9.02 0.54
C ILE A 128 -10.42 -8.48 -0.83
N GLU A 129 -11.26 -7.45 -0.87
CA GLU A 129 -11.60 -6.76 -2.12
C GLU A 129 -10.38 -5.97 -2.62
N VAL A 130 -9.76 -6.39 -3.73
CA VAL A 130 -8.59 -5.69 -4.30
C VAL A 130 -8.89 -5.03 -5.64
N ARG A 131 -8.76 -3.70 -5.69
CA ARG A 131 -8.80 -2.88 -6.91
C ARG A 131 -7.39 -2.42 -7.29
N ILE A 132 -7.05 -2.50 -8.58
CA ILE A 132 -5.76 -2.06 -9.12
C ILE A 132 -5.96 -1.00 -10.21
N GLY A 133 -4.97 -0.11 -10.38
CA GLY A 133 -4.84 0.76 -11.55
C GLY A 133 -5.20 2.22 -11.29
N LEU A 134 -5.73 2.53 -10.11
CA LEU A 134 -6.03 3.91 -9.75
C LEU A 134 -4.74 4.69 -9.46
N GLY A 135 -4.42 5.69 -10.28
CA GLY A 135 -3.15 6.42 -10.15
C GLY A 135 -1.96 5.72 -10.80
N GLN A 136 -2.17 4.63 -11.55
CA GLN A 136 -1.09 3.84 -12.15
C GLN A 136 -0.09 4.65 -12.97
N ARG A 137 -0.56 5.64 -13.75
CA ARG A 137 0.32 6.52 -14.54
C ARG A 137 1.30 7.31 -13.67
N GLU A 138 0.86 7.72 -12.50
CA GLU A 138 1.66 8.46 -11.53
C GLU A 138 2.68 7.53 -10.86
N SER A 139 2.25 6.35 -10.44
CA SER A 139 3.13 5.33 -9.85
C SER A 139 4.19 4.83 -10.84
N ARG A 140 3.83 4.61 -12.12
CA ARG A 140 4.79 4.26 -13.19
C ARG A 140 5.91 5.30 -13.32
N ARG A 141 5.58 6.59 -13.21
CA ARG A 141 6.58 7.66 -13.25
C ARG A 141 7.44 7.67 -11.99
N LEU A 142 6.80 7.54 -10.83
CA LEU A 142 7.47 7.56 -9.53
C LEU A 142 8.45 6.39 -9.37
N TYR A 143 8.07 5.19 -9.82
CA TYR A 143 8.85 3.96 -9.64
C TYR A 143 9.68 3.56 -10.86
N ARG A 144 9.75 4.39 -11.90
CA ARG A 144 10.49 4.09 -13.13
C ARG A 144 11.92 3.61 -12.88
N LYS A 145 12.65 4.29 -11.99
CA LYS A 145 14.05 3.93 -11.65
C LYS A 145 14.13 2.59 -10.92
N PHE A 146 13.22 2.36 -9.96
CA PHE A 146 13.14 1.11 -9.22
C PHE A 146 12.82 -0.06 -10.16
N PHE A 147 11.83 0.07 -11.05
CA PHE A 147 11.51 -0.99 -12.00
C PHE A 147 12.66 -1.28 -12.98
N ALA A 148 13.38 -0.24 -13.42
CA ALA A 148 14.54 -0.42 -14.29
C ALA A 148 15.72 -1.14 -13.60
N SER A 149 15.84 -1.07 -12.27
CA SER A 149 16.88 -1.78 -11.52
C SER A 149 16.54 -3.26 -11.22
N LEU A 150 15.38 -3.75 -11.64
CA LEU A 150 14.98 -5.16 -11.49
C LEU A 150 15.36 -6.01 -12.71
N LEU A 151 15.86 -5.37 -13.77
CA LEU A 151 16.41 -5.98 -14.98
C LEU A 151 17.92 -6.15 -14.82
#